data_AF-A0A8J4UPH9-F1
#
_entry.id   AF-A0A8J4UPH9-F1
#
_cell.length_a   1.000
_cell.length_b   1.000
_cell.length_c   1.000
_cell.angle_alpha   90.00
_cell.angle_beta   90.00
_cell.angle_gamma   90.00
#
_symmetry.space_group_name_H-M   'P 1'
#
loop_
_entity.id
_entity.type
_entity.pdbx_description
1 polymer ?
#
loop_
_entity_poly.entity_id
_entity_poly.type
_entity_poly.pdbx_seq_one_letter_code
_entity_poly.pdbx_strand_id
1 'polypeptide(L)'
;MNSILTFDHLALFLGIWLKPTRSSRMREKRADFVAGCLGGRVIVAGGLGNQPSPLGSVESYNHVKRRWEPVAPMPTPRCSCTPLQTTNMLFLIGGVSQGPSNAVEALCLQESV
;
A
#
# COMPACT_ATOMS: atom_id res chain seq x y z
N MET A 1 9.54 29.62 -7.12
CA MET A 1 9.26 28.20 -7.45
C MET A 1 10.61 27.48 -7.45
N ASN A 2 10.75 26.34 -6.75
CA ASN A 2 11.95 25.46 -6.64
C ASN A 2 12.59 25.23 -5.24
N SER A 3 11.84 25.31 -4.12
CA SER A 3 12.40 24.94 -2.80
C SER A 3 12.07 23.51 -2.34
N ILE A 4 11.11 22.83 -2.97
CA ILE A 4 10.61 21.52 -2.50
C ILE A 4 11.27 20.36 -3.26
N LEU A 5 11.52 20.50 -4.57
CA LEU A 5 12.19 19.48 -5.38
C LEU A 5 13.65 19.23 -4.94
N THR A 6 14.29 20.25 -4.37
CA THR A 6 15.66 20.17 -3.86
C THR A 6 15.75 19.39 -2.55
N PHE A 7 14.74 19.45 -1.69
CA PHE A 7 14.79 18.83 -0.36
C PHE A 7 14.63 17.31 -0.41
N ASP A 8 13.67 16.81 -1.22
CA ASP A 8 13.47 15.36 -1.40
C ASP A 8 14.68 14.71 -2.10
N HIS A 9 15.28 15.39 -3.08
CA HIS A 9 16.50 14.92 -3.74
C HIS A 9 17.72 14.92 -2.82
N LEU A 10 17.85 15.94 -1.97
CA LEU A 10 18.94 16.00 -0.99
C LEU A 10 18.79 14.91 0.07
N ALA A 11 17.57 14.60 0.49
CA ALA A 11 17.31 13.54 1.45
C ALA A 11 17.66 12.15 0.91
N LEU A 12 17.33 11.89 -0.36
CA LEU A 12 17.77 10.68 -1.07
C LEU A 12 19.29 10.60 -1.19
N PHE A 13 19.96 11.72 -1.46
CA PHE A 13 21.42 11.79 -1.56
C PHE A 13 22.13 11.61 -0.21
N LEU A 14 21.56 12.14 0.86
CA LEU A 14 22.15 12.12 2.21
C LEU A 14 21.70 10.92 3.06
N GLY A 15 20.77 10.09 2.58
CA GLY A 15 20.26 8.92 3.30
C GLY A 15 19.49 9.27 4.58
N ILE A 16 18.88 10.45 4.65
CA ILE A 16 18.13 10.89 5.84
C ILE A 16 16.66 10.50 5.76
N TRP A 17 16.06 10.22 6.92
CA TRP A 17 14.63 9.95 7.02
C TRP A 17 13.81 11.22 6.77
N LEU A 18 12.91 11.15 5.78
CA LEU A 18 11.86 12.15 5.62
C LEU A 18 10.71 11.83 6.58
N LYS A 19 10.13 12.85 7.21
CA LYS A 19 8.89 12.75 7.99
C LYS A 19 7.76 13.41 7.21
N PRO A 20 6.94 12.63 6.47
CA PRO A 20 5.80 13.17 5.76
C PRO A 20 4.80 13.85 6.72
N THR A 21 4.04 14.80 6.18
CA THR A 21 2.98 15.51 6.92
C THR A 21 1.90 14.54 7.41
N ARG A 22 1.10 14.97 8.41
CA ARG A 22 -0.05 14.18 8.90
C ARG A 22 -1.04 13.79 7.80
N SER A 23 -1.18 14.61 6.74
CA SER A 23 -2.04 14.32 5.59
C SER A 23 -1.60 13.10 4.78
N SER A 24 -0.34 12.66 4.95
CA SER A 24 0.25 11.52 4.25
C SER A 24 0.12 10.20 5.03
N ARG A 25 -0.58 10.19 6.17
CA ARG A 25 -0.85 8.96 6.95
C ARG A 25 -1.92 8.12 6.25
N MET A 26 -1.76 6.79 6.29
CA MET A 26 -2.79 5.85 5.83
C MET A 26 -4.14 6.15 6.50
N ARG A 27 -5.25 5.91 5.79
CA ARG A 27 -6.60 6.16 6.32
C ARG A 27 -6.93 5.18 7.42
N GLU A 28 -6.57 3.92 7.22
CA GLU A 28 -6.70 2.87 8.21
C GLU A 28 -5.31 2.48 8.73
N LYS A 29 -5.18 2.41 10.06
CA LYS A 29 -3.96 1.89 10.69
C LYS A 29 -3.87 0.40 10.35
N ARG A 30 -2.68 -0.06 9.97
CA ARG A 30 -2.44 -1.46 9.64
C ARG A 30 -1.03 -1.91 10.03
N ALA A 31 -0.90 -3.17 10.45
CA ALA A 31 0.33 -3.95 10.60
C ALA A 31 0.23 -5.23 9.77
N ASP A 32 1.33 -5.97 9.54
CA ASP A 32 1.34 -7.24 8.80
C ASP A 32 0.63 -7.21 7.43
N PHE A 33 0.67 -6.06 6.76
CA PHE A 33 0.04 -5.81 5.47
C PHE A 33 1.06 -6.01 4.34
N VAL A 34 0.54 -6.15 3.13
CA VAL A 34 1.35 -6.10 1.90
C VAL A 34 1.52 -4.66 1.46
N ALA A 35 2.75 -4.27 1.09
CA ALA A 35 3.03 -3.02 0.38
C ALA A 35 3.69 -3.33 -0.98
N GLY A 36 3.36 -2.54 -2.00
CA GLY A 36 3.94 -2.66 -3.34
C GLY A 36 3.72 -1.40 -4.18
N CYS A 37 4.33 -1.33 -5.35
CA CYS A 37 4.12 -0.23 -6.31
C CYS A 37 3.30 -0.75 -7.50
N LEU A 38 2.29 0.00 -7.95
CA LEU A 38 1.51 -0.39 -9.13
C LEU A 38 0.99 0.87 -9.83
N GLY A 39 1.22 0.98 -11.14
CA GLY A 39 0.82 2.16 -11.92
C GLY A 39 1.37 3.48 -11.37
N GLY A 40 2.61 3.48 -10.88
CA GLY A 40 3.25 4.67 -10.29
C GLY A 40 2.68 5.09 -8.92
N ARG A 41 1.89 4.24 -8.27
CA ARG A 41 1.30 4.49 -6.95
C ARG A 41 1.81 3.47 -5.94
N VAL A 42 1.96 3.88 -4.69
CA VAL A 42 2.18 2.95 -3.57
C VAL A 42 0.83 2.35 -3.19
N ILE A 43 0.78 1.02 -3.09
CA ILE A 43 -0.38 0.25 -2.66
C ILE A 43 -0.08 -0.40 -1.32
N VAL A 44 -1.06 -0.36 -0.43
CA VAL A 44 -1.07 -1.16 0.80
C VAL A 44 -2.35 -1.98 0.86
N ALA A 45 -2.25 -3.25 1.24
CA ALA A 45 -3.35 -4.20 1.16
C ALA A 45 -3.38 -5.15 2.36
N GLY A 46 -4.56 -5.32 2.94
CA GLY A 46 -4.79 -6.25 4.04
C GLY A 46 -4.03 -5.88 5.32
N GLY A 47 -3.66 -6.89 6.10
CA GLY A 47 -3.00 -6.72 7.39
C GLY A 47 -3.98 -6.66 8.57
N LEU A 48 -3.51 -6.18 9.71
CA LEU A 48 -4.24 -6.11 10.97
C LEU A 48 -4.48 -4.65 11.36
N GLY A 49 -5.76 -4.30 11.55
CA GLY A 49 -6.17 -2.98 12.01
C GLY A 49 -6.22 -2.88 13.54
N ASN A 50 -7.12 -2.04 14.05
CA ASN A 50 -7.39 -1.98 15.49
C ASN A 50 -8.26 -3.15 15.97
N GLN A 51 -8.90 -3.88 15.05
CA GLN A 51 -9.76 -5.02 15.35
C GLN A 51 -8.97 -6.33 15.18
N PRO A 52 -9.36 -7.41 15.89
CA PRO A 52 -8.64 -8.68 15.83
C PRO A 52 -8.79 -9.42 14.49
N SER A 53 -9.73 -9.02 13.64
CA SER A 53 -9.92 -9.60 12.31
C SER A 53 -8.98 -8.96 11.28
N PRO A 54 -8.40 -9.75 10.34
CA PRO A 54 -7.68 -9.21 9.20
C PRO A 54 -8.50 -8.23 8.37
N LEU A 55 -7.82 -7.22 7.84
CA LEU A 55 -8.38 -6.23 6.95
C LEU A 55 -8.51 -6.81 5.54
N GLY A 56 -9.61 -6.48 4.85
CA GLY A 56 -9.74 -6.63 3.41
C GLY A 56 -9.50 -5.33 2.65
N SER A 57 -9.29 -4.22 3.37
CA SER A 57 -9.12 -2.90 2.79
C SER A 57 -7.80 -2.79 2.03
N VAL A 58 -7.85 -2.07 0.91
CA VAL A 58 -6.70 -1.73 0.08
C VAL A 58 -6.70 -0.23 -0.15
N GLU A 59 -5.54 0.40 0.01
CA GLU A 59 -5.35 1.84 -0.16
C GLU A 59 -4.21 2.10 -1.14
N SER A 60 -4.38 3.13 -1.99
CA SER A 60 -3.33 3.64 -2.87
C SER A 60 -2.93 5.06 -2.47
N TYR A 61 -1.64 5.37 -2.49
CA TYR A 61 -1.17 6.72 -2.25
C TYR A 61 -1.19 7.52 -3.56
N ASN A 62 -2.02 8.57 -3.59
CA ASN A 62 -2.06 9.51 -4.70
C ASN A 62 -1.01 10.61 -4.46
N HIS A 63 0.10 10.55 -5.19
CA HIS A 63 1.22 11.50 -5.05
C HIS A 63 0.84 12.94 -5.42
N VAL A 64 -0.10 13.14 -6.35
CA VAL A 64 -0.58 14.47 -6.77
C VAL A 64 -1.39 15.11 -5.65
N LYS A 65 -2.34 14.36 -5.07
CA LYS A 65 -3.21 14.84 -3.98
C LYS A 65 -2.58 14.70 -2.59
N ARG A 66 -1.42 14.05 -2.49
CA ARG A 66 -0.67 13.77 -1.25
C ARG A 66 -1.53 13.13 -0.17
N ARG A 67 -2.33 12.13 -0.56
CA ARG A 67 -3.24 11.42 0.35
C ARG A 67 -3.47 9.99 -0.11
N TRP A 68 -3.83 9.14 0.83
CA TRP A 68 -4.29 7.78 0.57
C TRP A 68 -5.75 7.78 0.09
N GLU A 69 -6.05 6.98 -0.92
CA GLU A 69 -7.37 6.80 -1.52
C GLU A 69 -7.71 5.30 -1.52
N PRO A 70 -8.94 4.90 -1.14
CA PRO A 70 -9.35 3.50 -1.18
C PRO A 70 -9.37 3.01 -2.63
N VAL A 71 -9.05 1.74 -2.82
CA VAL A 71 -9.21 1.03 -4.10
C VAL A 71 -10.01 -0.26 -3.88
N ALA A 72 -10.17 -1.08 -4.92
CA ALA A 72 -10.89 -2.36 -4.81
C ALA A 72 -10.32 -3.21 -3.64
N PRO A 73 -11.17 -3.69 -2.71
CA PRO A 73 -10.72 -4.46 -1.57
C PRO A 73 -10.26 -5.87 -1.99
N MET A 74 -9.51 -6.53 -1.11
CA MET A 74 -9.20 -7.96 -1.26
C MET A 74 -10.50 -8.78 -1.14
N PRO A 75 -10.74 -9.76 -2.03
CA PRO A 75 -11.84 -10.70 -1.87
C PRO A 75 -11.79 -11.46 -0.55
N THR A 76 -10.57 -11.85 -0.12
CA THR A 76 -10.33 -12.51 1.16
C THR A 76 -9.51 -11.62 2.09
N PRO A 77 -10.07 -11.09 3.20
CA PRO A 77 -9.30 -10.35 4.21
C PRO A 77 -8.17 -11.20 4.81
N ARG A 78 -6.92 -10.73 4.69
CA ARG A 78 -5.72 -11.48 5.10
C ARG A 78 -4.61 -10.57 5.62
N CYS A 79 -3.78 -11.08 6.51
CA CYS A 79 -2.50 -10.51 6.92
C CYS A 79 -1.33 -11.46 6.59
N SER A 80 -0.10 -11.00 6.78
CA SER A 80 1.14 -11.78 6.58
C SER A 80 1.24 -12.43 5.19
N CYS A 81 0.67 -11.78 4.17
CA CYS A 81 0.71 -12.26 2.80
C CYS A 81 2.09 -11.98 2.18
N THR A 82 2.53 -12.84 1.26
CA THR A 82 3.73 -12.58 0.46
C THR A 82 3.37 -11.79 -0.79
N PRO A 83 3.96 -10.61 -1.02
CA PRO A 83 3.74 -9.86 -2.25
C PRO A 83 4.59 -10.38 -3.40
N LEU A 84 4.02 -10.36 -4.61
CA LEU A 84 4.79 -10.49 -5.86
C LEU A 84 4.31 -9.43 -6.86
N GLN A 85 5.19 -8.52 -7.24
CA GLN A 85 4.86 -7.44 -8.17
C GLN A 85 5.29 -7.79 -9.60
N THR A 86 4.41 -7.50 -10.55
CA THR A 86 4.66 -7.56 -12.00
C THR A 86 4.44 -6.18 -12.61
N THR A 87 4.61 -6.02 -13.92
CA THR A 87 4.43 -4.73 -14.61
C THR A 87 3.05 -4.11 -14.39
N ASN A 88 2.00 -4.94 -14.35
CA ASN A 88 0.60 -4.52 -14.36
C ASN A 88 -0.23 -5.13 -13.23
N MET A 89 0.36 -5.96 -12.36
CA MET A 89 -0.35 -6.57 -11.24
C MET A 89 0.50 -6.66 -9.98
N LEU A 90 -0.17 -6.57 -8.82
CA LEU A 90 0.39 -6.89 -7.51
C LEU A 90 -0.33 -8.13 -6.96
N PHE A 91 0.40 -9.24 -6.83
CA PHE A 91 -0.10 -10.48 -6.26
C PHE A 91 0.05 -10.51 -4.75
N LEU A 92 -0.92 -11.10 -4.07
CA LEU A 92 -0.97 -11.36 -2.65
C LEU A 92 -1.16 -12.87 -2.44
N ILE A 93 -0.08 -13.53 -2.05
CA ILE A 93 0.03 -14.99 -2.00
C ILE A 93 0.01 -15.44 -0.54
N GLY A 94 -0.87 -16.38 -0.22
CA GLY A 94 -0.95 -17.02 1.10
C GLY A 94 -1.43 -16.11 2.22
N GLY A 95 -0.74 -16.13 3.37
CA GLY A 95 -1.09 -15.33 4.54
C GLY A 95 -2.10 -15.99 5.48
N VAL A 96 -2.70 -15.20 6.36
CA VAL A 96 -3.61 -15.68 7.41
C VAL A 96 -4.94 -14.91 7.35
N SER A 97 -6.04 -15.65 7.32
CA SER A 97 -7.42 -15.14 7.49
C SER A 97 -8.01 -15.69 8.80
N GLN A 98 -9.00 -16.59 8.74
CA GLN A 98 -9.43 -17.41 9.89
C GLN A 98 -8.42 -18.52 10.26
N GLY A 99 -7.37 -18.69 9.45
CA GLY A 99 -6.29 -19.63 9.57
C GLY A 99 -5.31 -19.44 8.39
N PRO A 100 -4.28 -20.29 8.23
CA PRO A 100 -3.41 -20.26 7.06
C PRO A 100 -4.24 -20.34 5.77
N SER A 101 -3.99 -19.41 4.85
CA SER A 101 -4.69 -19.32 3.58
C SER A 101 -3.79 -19.79 2.44
N ASN A 102 -4.38 -20.50 1.47
CA ASN A 102 -3.74 -20.84 0.19
C ASN A 102 -4.18 -19.90 -0.95
N ALA A 103 -4.91 -18.82 -0.63
CA ALA A 103 -5.44 -17.93 -1.66
C ALA A 103 -4.31 -17.18 -2.39
N VAL A 104 -4.51 -16.99 -3.69
CA VAL A 104 -3.67 -16.15 -4.54
C VAL A 104 -4.60 -15.16 -5.21
N GLU A 105 -4.41 -13.89 -4.91
CA GLU A 105 -5.23 -12.81 -5.45
C GLU A 105 -4.30 -11.76 -6.07
N ALA A 106 -4.75 -11.10 -7.13
CA ALA A 106 -3.98 -10.09 -7.81
C ALA A 106 -4.79 -8.80 -7.94
N LEU A 107 -4.18 -7.67 -7.58
CA LEU A 107 -4.71 -6.35 -7.85
C LEU A 107 -4.19 -5.87 -9.20
N CYS A 108 -5.11 -5.46 -10.08
CA CYS A 108 -4.83 -4.67 -11.27
C CYS A 108 -5.52 -3.31 -11.09
N LEU A 109 -4.82 -2.22 -11.41
CA LEU A 109 -5.43 -0.89 -11.41
C LEU A 109 -5.86 -0.54 -12.84
N GLN A 110 -7.12 -0.14 -13.01
CA GLN A 110 -7.52 0.52 -14.24
C GLN A 110 -6.87 1.91 -14.27
N GLU A 111 -6.07 2.19 -15.30
CA GLU A 111 -5.67 3.57 -15.58
C GLU A 111 -6.94 4.37 -15.90
N SER A 112 -7.19 5.41 -15.10
CA SER A 112 -8.22 6.37 -15.43
C SER A 112 -7.67 7.19 -16.59
N VAL A 113 -8.17 6.93 -17.81
CA VAL A 113 -7.88 7.73 -19.01
C VAL A 113 -8.36 9.16 -18.80
#